data_AF-A0AAW8K8Y2-F1
#
_entry.id   AF-A0AAW8K8Y2-F1
#
_cell.length_a   1.000
_cell.length_b   1.000
_cell.length_c   1.000
_cell.angle_alpha   90.00
_cell.angle_beta   90.00
_cell.angle_gamma   90.00
#
_symmetry.space_group_name_H-M   'P 1'
#
loop_
_entity.id
_entity.type
_entity.pdbx_description
1 polymer ?
#
loop_
_entity_poly.entity_id
_entity_poly.type
_entity_poly.pdbx_seq_one_letter_code
_entity_poly.pdbx_strand_id
1 'polypeptide(L)' 'MLIHGVGSNASRWEEFTEQTPLREGWRIIRLDLRGHGASESREKATLEIHAADLMRVLDDAGIEKAVL' A
#
# COMPACT_ATOMS: atom_id res chain seq x y z
N MET A 1 -4.17 3.62 -4.44
CA MET A 1 -3.40 2.77 -3.52
C MET A 1 -1.97 3.25 -3.59
N LEU A 2 -1.36 3.59 -2.46
CA LEU A 2 -0.03 4.22 -2.44
C LEU A 2 1.02 3.19 -2.01
N ILE A 3 1.93 2.86 -2.92
CA ILE A 3 2.90 1.76 -2.79
C ILE A 3 4.29 2.35 -2.57
N HIS A 4 4.90 2.11 -1.40
CA HIS A 4 6.25 2.59 -1.13
C HIS A 4 7.34 1.72 -1.80
N GLY A 5 8.55 2.26 -1.92
CA GLY A 5 9.74 1.52 -2.39
C GLY A 5 10.51 0.82 -1.26
N VAL A 6 11.53 0.05 -1.64
CA VAL A 6 12.40 -0.70 -0.71
C VAL A 6 13.04 0.23 0.33
N GLY A 7 13.15 -0.25 1.58
CA GLY A 7 13.77 0.51 2.68
C GLY A 7 12.89 1.63 3.24
N SER A 8 11.58 1.58 2.97
CA SER A 8 10.59 2.56 3.42
C SER A 8 9.36 1.85 4.02
N ASN A 9 8.28 2.61 4.25
CA ASN A 9 7.00 2.13 4.78
C ASN A 9 5.88 3.13 4.42
N ALA A 10 4.65 2.84 4.85
CA ALA A 10 3.44 3.61 4.57
C ALA A 10 3.45 5.05 5.10
N SER A 11 4.30 5.37 6.09
CA SER A 11 4.36 6.72 6.66
C SER A 11 4.88 7.74 5.64
N ARG A 12 5.61 7.28 4.60
CA ARG A 12 6.07 8.13 3.49
C ARG A 12 4.95 8.91 2.81
N TRP A 13 3.72 8.43 2.91
CA TRP A 13 2.55 9.02 2.29
C TRP A 13 1.71 9.87 3.26
N GLU A 14 2.09 10.02 4.54
CA GLU A 14 1.31 10.77 5.54
C GLU A 14 1.09 12.21 5.10
N GLU A 15 2.19 12.96 4.99
CA GLU A 15 2.16 14.36 4.57
C GLU A 15 1.46 14.53 3.22
N PHE A 16 1.77 13.69 2.23
CA PHE A 16 1.12 13.76 0.92
C PHE A 16 -0.40 13.62 1.02
N THR A 17 -0.90 12.68 1.83
CA THR A 17 -2.35 12.48 1.98
C THR A 17 -3.01 13.52 2.88
N GLU A 18 -2.24 14.17 3.76
CA GLU A 18 -2.72 15.24 4.65
C GLU A 18 -2.74 16.60 3.99
N GLN A 19 -1.77 16.87 3.11
CA GLN A 19 -1.56 18.18 2.48
C GLN A 19 -2.18 18.27 1.08
N THR A 20 -2.97 17.29 0.66
CA THR A 20 -3.66 17.29 -0.64
C THR A 20 -5.16 17.01 -0.46
N PRO A 21 -6.02 17.48 -1.37
CA PRO A 21 -7.47 17.25 -1.29
C PRO A 21 -7.89 15.83 -1.66
N LEU A 22 -6.95 14.88 -1.81
CA LEU A 22 -7.27 13.51 -2.24
C LEU A 22 -8.31 12.85 -1.33
N ARG A 23 -8.27 13.13 -0.01
CA ARG A 23 -9.22 12.57 0.96
C ARG A 23 -10.67 13.01 0.73
N GLU A 24 -10.92 14.06 -0.05
CA GLU A 24 -12.28 14.56 -0.34
C GLU A 24 -13.03 13.72 -1.37
N GLY A 25 -12.30 12.97 -2.21
CA GLY A 25 -12.89 12.20 -3.32
C GLY A 25 -12.37 10.77 -3.45
N TRP A 26 -11.35 10.39 -2.68
CA TRP A 26 -10.71 9.08 -2.80
C TRP A 26 -10.69 8.34 -1.47
N ARG A 27 -11.01 7.04 -1.53
CA ARG A 27 -10.62 6.10 -0.47
C ARG A 27 -9.13 5.81 -0.63
N ILE A 28 -8.33 6.33 0.30
CA ILE A 28 -6.87 6.16 0.24
C ILE A 28 -6.45 4.92 1.04
N ILE A 29 -5.83 3.97 0.34
CA ILE A 29 -5.16 2.82 0.96
C ILE A 29 -3.65 3.08 0.91
N ARG A 30 -3.05 3.16 2.09
CA ARG A 30 -1.59 3.13 2.31
C ARG A 30 -1.27 1.82 3.00
N LEU A 31 -0.22 1.14 2.57
CA LEU A 31 0.18 -0.14 3.12
C LEU A 31 1.68 -0.24 3.27
N ASP A 32 2.10 -1.11 4.17
CA ASP A 32 3.47 -1.60 4.21
C ASP A 32 3.58 -2.83 3.32
N LEU A 33 4.55 -2.83 2.42
CA LEU A 33 4.89 -4.03 1.65
C LEU A 33 5.40 -5.11 2.60
N ARG A 34 5.15 -6.37 2.25
CA ARG A 34 5.73 -7.54 2.93
C ARG A 34 7.21 -7.32 3.26
N GLY A 35 7.60 -7.63 4.49
CA GLY A 35 8.96 -7.44 5.00
C GLY A 35 9.29 -6.01 5.44
N HIS A 36 8.34 -5.08 5.43
CA HIS A 36 8.54 -3.69 5.81
C HIS A 36 7.51 -3.24 6.86
N GLY A 37 7.88 -2.23 7.65
CA GLY A 37 6.98 -1.58 8.61
C GLY A 37 6.26 -2.59 9.52
N ALA A 38 4.94 -2.48 9.60
CA ALA A 38 4.09 -3.39 10.37
C ALA A 38 3.82 -4.73 9.66
N SER A 39 4.21 -4.89 8.41
CA SER A 39 4.06 -6.13 7.62
C SER A 39 5.34 -6.96 7.63
N GLU A 40 5.95 -7.15 8.80
CA GLU A 40 7.18 -7.92 8.96
C GLU A 40 7.03 -9.35 8.43
N SER A 41 8.05 -9.82 7.69
CA SER A 41 8.09 -11.18 7.17
C SER A 41 9.52 -11.58 6.86
N ARG A 42 9.83 -12.86 7.03
CA ARG A 42 11.10 -13.48 6.58
C ARG A 42 10.94 -14.27 5.28
N GLU A 43 9.72 -14.31 4.75
CA GLU A 43 9.41 -15.02 3.51
C GLU A 43 9.91 -14.24 2.28
N LYS A 44 10.02 -14.94 1.15
CA LYS A 44 10.40 -14.31 -0.12
C LYS A 44 9.42 -13.19 -0.49
N ALA A 45 9.98 -12.14 -1.08
CA ALA A 45 9.29 -10.93 -1.49
C ALA A 45 9.71 -10.56 -2.92
N THR A 46 9.30 -11.40 -3.90
CA THR A 46 9.46 -11.05 -5.32
C THR A 46 8.40 -10.01 -5.73
N LEU A 47 8.56 -9.40 -6.90
CA LEU A 47 7.58 -8.43 -7.41
C LEU A 47 6.20 -9.08 -7.62
N GLU A 48 6.17 -10.33 -8.09
CA GLU A 48 4.93 -11.08 -8.30
C GLU A 48 4.22 -11.37 -6.97
N ILE A 49 4.99 -11.69 -5.92
CA ILE A 49 4.46 -11.88 -4.57
C ILE A 49 3.91 -10.56 -4.02
N HIS A 50 4.64 -9.46 -4.19
CA HIS A 50 4.13 -8.15 -3.80
C HIS A 50 2.83 -7.83 -4.53
N ALA A 51 2.77 -8.00 -5.86
CA ALA A 51 1.54 -7.78 -6.63
C ALA A 51 0.37 -8.64 -6.13
N ALA A 52 0.61 -9.91 -5.79
CA ALA A 52 -0.41 -10.78 -5.21
C ALA A 52 -0.88 -10.29 -3.82
N ASP A 53 0.03 -9.81 -2.97
CA ASP A 53 -0.32 -9.18 -1.70
C ASP A 53 -1.17 -7.92 -1.91
N LEU A 54 -0.86 -7.09 -2.92
CA LEU A 54 -1.65 -5.90 -3.24
C LEU A 54 -3.08 -6.28 -3.65
N MET A 55 -3.23 -7.29 -4.52
CA MET A 55 -4.54 -7.78 -4.93
C MET A 55 -5.36 -8.27 -3.74
N ARG A 56 -4.75 -9.04 -2.84
CA ARG A 56 -5.43 -9.52 -1.62
C ARG A 56 -5.89 -8.36 -0.74
N VAL A 57 -5.09 -7.30 -0.60
CA VAL A 57 -5.49 -6.09 0.13
C VAL A 57 -6.70 -5.41 -0.52
N LEU A 58 -6.77 -5.36 -1.86
CA LEU A 58 -7.92 -4.80 -2.57
C LEU A 58 -9.17 -5.69 -2.39
N ASP A 59 -9.03 -7.01 -2.52
CA ASP A 59 -10.11 -7.97 -2.31
C ASP A 59 -10.67 -7.89 -0.88
N ASP A 60 -9.79 -7.92 0.13
CA ASP A 60 -10.16 -7.80 1.55
C ASP A 60 -10.83 -6.45 1.84
N ALA A 61 -10.45 -5.39 1.11
CA ALA A 61 -11.04 -4.06 1.22
C ALA A 61 -12.34 -3.88 0.39
N GLY A 62 -12.72 -4.86 -0.43
CA GLY A 62 -13.86 -4.79 -1.35
C GLY A 62 -13.68 -3.76 -2.48
N ILE A 63 -12.46 -3.61 -3.01
CA ILE A 63 -12.12 -2.64 -4.05
C ILE A 63 -11.87 -3.35 -5.39
N GLU A 64 -12.74 -3.11 -6.36
CA GLU A 64 -12.63 -3.69 -7.71
C GLU A 64 -11.57 -2.99 -8.58
N LYS A 65 -11.34 -1.68 -8.36
CA LYS A 65 -10.41 -0.88 -9.15
C LYS A 65 -9.69 0.15 -8.30
N ALA A 66 -8.38 0.28 -8.53
CA ALA A 66 -7.54 1.28 -7.88
C ALA A 66 -6.64 1.99 -8.90
N VAL A 67 -6.30 3.24 -8.60
CA VAL A 67 -5.17 3.97 -9.20
C VAL A 67 -3.94 3.70 -8.35
N LEU A 68 -2.81 3.37 -8.96
CA LEU A 68 -1.53 3.08 -8.30
C LEU A 68 -0.56 4.26 -8.49
#